data_AF-A0A085LLT3-F1
#
_entry.id   AF-A0A085LLT3-F1
#
_cell.length_a   1.000
_cell.length_b   1.000
_cell.length_c   1.000
_cell.angle_alpha   90.00
_cell.angle_beta   90.00
_cell.angle_gamma   90.00
#
_symmetry.space_group_name_H-M   'P 1'
#
loop_
_entity.id
_entity.type
_entity.pdbx_description
1 polymer ?
#
loop_
_entity_poly.entity_id
_entity_poly.type
_entity_poly.pdbx_seq_one_letter_code
_entity_poly.pdbx_strand_id
1 'polypeptide(L)' 'MLKTFYLSGQEIVTFLKTKAQNTGDIRDEIWLQDLAFAMGITTQLTDLNLKLQGDRSFVFMFQWMRMSDAA' A
#
# COMPACT_ATOMS: atom_id res chain seq x y z
N MET A 1 6.88 8.48 -6.94
CA MET A 1 5.94 7.66 -6.13
C MET A 1 4.48 7.95 -6.52
N LEU A 2 3.96 9.17 -6.32
CA LEU A 2 2.60 9.56 -6.75
C LEU A 2 2.31 9.32 -8.25
N LYS A 3 3.24 9.69 -9.14
CA LYS A 3 3.07 9.47 -10.59
C LYS A 3 2.92 7.97 -10.94
N THR A 4 3.71 7.11 -10.29
CA THR A 4 3.62 5.65 -10.45
C THR A 4 2.29 5.13 -9.91
N PHE A 5 1.85 5.63 -8.76
CA PHE A 5 0.55 5.28 -8.18
C PHE A 5 -0.62 5.60 -9.12
N TYR A 6 -0.66 6.82 -9.69
CA TYR A 6 -1.72 7.20 -10.63
C TYR A 6 -1.68 6.38 -11.93
N LEU A 7 -0.48 6.11 -12.47
CA LEU A 7 -0.32 5.27 -13.66
C LEU A 7 -0.79 3.82 -13.40
N SER A 8 -0.41 3.25 -12.26
CA SER A 8 -0.87 1.92 -11.83
C SER A 8 -2.36 1.90 -11.53
N GLY A 9 -2.95 3.00 -11.05
CA GLY A 9 -4.40 3.13 -10.86
C GLY A 9 -5.19 2.88 -12.14
N GLN A 10 -4.74 3.45 -13.28
CA GLN A 10 -5.36 3.21 -14.59
C GLN A 10 -5.30 1.73 -15.01
N GLU A 11 -4.18 1.06 -14.76
CA GLU A 11 -3.98 -0.35 -15.07
C GLU A 11 -4.87 -1.25 -14.19
N ILE A 12 -5.00 -0.93 -12.90
CA ILE A 12 -5.86 -1.65 -11.96
C ILE A 12 -7.34 -1.51 -12.38
N VAL A 13 -7.79 -0.30 -12.75
CA VAL A 13 -9.16 -0.09 -13.27
C VAL A 13 -9.38 -0.92 -14.54
N THR A 14 -8.41 -0.94 -15.43
CA THR A 14 -8.49 -1.72 -16.67
C THR A 14 -8.60 -3.20 -16.37
N PHE A 15 -7.77 -3.73 -15.47
CA PHE A 15 -7.81 -5.12 -15.02
C PHE A 15 -9.15 -5.49 -14.37
N LEU A 16 -9.67 -4.68 -13.45
CA LEU A 16 -10.95 -4.94 -12.79
C LEU A 16 -12.14 -4.95 -13.76
N LYS A 17 -12.12 -4.06 -14.76
CA LYS A 17 -13.11 -4.10 -15.86
C LYS A 17 -13.05 -5.40 -16.65
N THR A 18 -11.85 -5.95 -16.92
CA THR A 18 -11.74 -7.28 -17.58
C THR A 18 -12.34 -8.42 -16.76
N LYS A 19 -12.47 -8.23 -15.44
CA LYS A 19 -13.03 -9.20 -14.50
C LYS A 19 -14.49 -8.91 -14.13
N ALA A 20 -15.14 -7.95 -14.80
CA ALA A 20 -16.49 -7.47 -14.47
C ALA A 20 -16.66 -7.07 -13.00
N GLN A 21 -15.58 -6.59 -12.37
CA GLN A 21 -15.57 -6.11 -10.99
C GLN A 21 -15.97 -4.64 -10.93
N ASN A 22 -16.56 -4.22 -9.80
CA ASN A 22 -16.90 -2.83 -9.58
C ASN A 22 -15.63 -1.97 -9.46
N THR A 23 -15.65 -0.77 -10.03
CA THR A 23 -14.53 0.18 -10.03
C THR A 23 -14.91 1.52 -9.39
N GLY A 24 -16.05 1.60 -8.72
CA GLY A 24 -16.58 2.81 -8.10
C GLY A 24 -15.59 3.47 -7.13
N ASP A 25 -15.03 2.69 -6.20
CA ASP A 25 -14.13 3.19 -5.16
C ASP A 25 -12.81 3.72 -5.72
N ILE A 26 -12.32 3.13 -6.82
CA ILE A 26 -11.06 3.55 -7.47
C ILE A 26 -11.26 4.82 -8.30
N ARG A 27 -12.52 5.25 -8.54
CA ARG A 27 -12.82 6.52 -9.21
C ARG A 27 -13.04 7.67 -8.23
N ASP A 28 -13.13 7.39 -6.94
CA ASP A 28 -13.23 8.42 -5.91
C ASP A 28 -11.84 9.06 -5.72
N GLU A 29 -11.73 10.31 -6.13
CA GLU A 29 -10.48 11.07 -6.11
C GLU A 29 -10.01 11.35 -4.67
N ILE A 30 -10.93 11.55 -3.72
CA ILE A 30 -10.59 11.76 -2.31
C ILE A 30 -10.06 10.46 -1.73
N TRP A 31 -10.74 9.34 -1.99
CA TRP A 31 -10.29 8.02 -1.54
C TRP A 31 -8.90 7.67 -2.09
N LEU A 32 -8.64 7.98 -3.37
CA LEU A 32 -7.32 7.77 -3.98
C LEU A 32 -6.23 8.65 -3.36
N GLN A 33 -6.55 9.91 -3.01
CA GLN A 33 -5.61 10.81 -2.34
C GLN A 33 -5.27 10.31 -0.93
N ASP A 34 -6.27 9.86 -0.16
CA ASP A 34 -6.09 9.28 1.16
C ASP A 34 -5.25 8.00 1.09
N LEU A 35 -5.52 7.14 0.12
CA LEU A 35 -4.73 5.92 -0.11
C LEU A 35 -3.28 6.24 -0.50
N ALA A 36 -3.07 7.23 -1.38
CA ALA A 36 -1.72 7.66 -1.78
C ALA A 36 -0.93 8.21 -0.59
N PHE A 37 -1.60 8.98 0.28
CA PHE A 37 -1.02 9.51 1.51
C PHE A 37 -0.64 8.39 2.48
N ALA A 38 -1.56 7.45 2.74
CA ALA A 38 -1.33 6.31 3.62
C ALA A 38 -0.19 5.42 3.12
N MET A 39 -0.13 5.13 1.81
CA MET A 39 0.99 4.39 1.23
C MET A 39 2.31 5.15 1.36
N GLY A 40 2.31 6.48 1.17
CA GLY A 40 3.48 7.31 1.38
C GLY A 40 4.04 7.21 2.80
N ILE A 41 3.17 7.29 3.82
CA ILE A 41 3.55 7.07 5.21
C ILE A 41 4.10 5.65 5.41
N THR A 42 3.41 4.65 4.88
CA THR A 42 3.79 3.24 5.03
C THR A 42 5.16 2.95 4.40
N THR A 43 5.48 3.55 3.26
CA THR A 43 6.81 3.47 2.64
C THR A 43 7.87 4.11 3.51
N GLN A 44 7.63 5.32 4.03
CA GLN A 44 8.60 5.97 4.93
C GLN A 44 8.84 5.17 6.22
N LEU A 45 7.79 4.58 6.79
CA LEU A 45 7.90 3.70 7.95
C LEU A 45 8.65 2.40 7.60
N THR A 46 8.44 1.86 6.40
CA THR A 46 9.19 0.70 5.92
C THR A 46 10.67 1.02 5.74
N ASP A 47 11.00 2.16 5.12
CA ASP A 47 12.38 2.61 4.94
C ASP A 47 13.05 2.87 6.29
N LEU A 48 12.34 3.48 7.23
CA LEU A 48 12.83 3.69 8.59
C LEU A 48 13.04 2.36 9.30
N ASN A 49 12.10 1.43 9.20
CA ASN A 49 12.20 0.10 9.78
C ASN A 49 13.39 -0.67 9.20
N LEU A 50 13.64 -0.60 7.88
CA LEU A 50 14.82 -1.19 7.24
C LEU A 50 16.12 -0.55 7.74
N LYS A 51 16.17 0.79 7.87
CA LYS A 51 17.34 1.50 8.42
C LYS A 51 17.62 1.10 9.86
N LEU A 52 16.58 0.96 10.69
CA LEU A 52 16.72 0.58 12.10
C LEU A 52 17.06 -0.90 12.28
N GLN A 53 16.67 -1.77 11.35
CA GLN A 53 17.01 -3.20 11.38
C GLN A 53 18.50 -3.47 11.09
N GLY A 54 19.18 -2.61 10.31
CA GLY A 54 20.59 -2.81 9.92
C GLY A 54 20.81 -4.10 9.11
N ASP A 55 22.04 -4.63 9.09
CA ASP A 55 22.41 -5.88 8.35
C ASP A 55 21.74 -7.17 8.90
N ARG A 56 20.87 -7.05 9.91
CA ARG A 56 20.08 -8.17 10.43
C ARG A 56 18.74 -8.21 9.72
N SER A 57 18.73 -8.94 8.62
CA SER A 57 17.60 -9.18 7.75
C SER A 57 16.42 -9.87 8.46
N PHE A 58 15.22 -9.38 8.10
CA PHE A 58 13.94 -10.07 7.92
C PHE A 58 12.85 -9.99 9.02
N VAL A 59 11.75 -9.33 8.62
CA VAL A 59 10.33 -9.52 9.02
C VAL A 59 10.02 -9.25 10.51
N PHE A 60 9.86 -7.98 10.88
CA PHE A 60 9.18 -7.66 12.15
C PHE A 60 7.79 -7.08 11.94
N MET A 61 7.58 -6.11 11.05
CA MET A 61 6.30 -5.39 11.01
C MET A 61 5.07 -6.29 10.71
N PHE A 62 5.15 -7.16 9.70
CA PHE A 62 4.06 -8.11 9.40
C PHE A 62 3.94 -9.27 10.41
N GLN A 63 5.02 -9.61 11.11
CA GLN A 63 5.01 -10.67 12.13
C GLN A 63 4.45 -10.15 13.46
N TRP A 64 4.77 -8.90 13.83
CA TRP A 64 4.27 -8.24 15.03
C TRP A 64 2.76 -8.00 14.96
N MET A 65 2.25 -7.55 13.81
CA MET A 65 0.82 -7.34 13.61
C MET A 65 0.05 -8.67 13.74
N ARG A 66 0.57 -9.75 13.14
CA ARG A 66 0.02 -11.11 13.30
C ARG A 66 0.07 -11.66 14.73
N MET A 67 1.05 -11.25 15.54
CA MET A 67 1.17 -11.68 16.94
C MET A 67 0.30 -10.84 17.88
N SER A 68 0.06 -9.56 17.54
CA SER A 68 -0.84 -8.67 18.29
C SER A 68 -2.31 -9.04 18.13
N ASP A 69 -2.71 -9.57 16.96
CA ASP A 69 -4.08 -10.04 16.72
C ASP A 69 -4.36 -11.44 17.30
N ALA A 70 -3.33 -12.11 17.84
CA ALA A 70 -3.40 -13.46 18.39
C ALA A 70 -3.38 -13.50 19.93
N ALA A 71 -3.48 -12.35 20.59
CA ALA A 71 -3.53 -12.17 22.05
C ALA A 71 -4.91 -11.61 22.47
#